data_AF-A0A952HS10-F1
#
_entry.id   AF-A0A952HS10-F1
#
_cell.length_a   1.000
_cell.length_b   1.000
_cell.length_c   1.000
_cell.angle_alpha   90.00
_cell.angle_beta   90.00
_cell.angle_gamma   90.00
#
_symmetry.space_group_name_H-M   'P 1'
#
loop_
_entity.id
_entity.type
_entity.pdbx_description
1 polymer ?
#
loop_
_entity_poly.entity_id
_entity_poly.type
_entity_poly.pdbx_seq_one_letter_code
_entity_poly.pdbx_strand_id
1 'polypeptide(L)' 'LIIDAVIYVERENHKGIIIGKQGQMLKKIGMQAREELEFLLGKKVHLNLYVKVKERWKEDLPLLRELGYNQIS' A
#
# COMPACT_ATOMS: atom_id res chain seq x y z
N LEU A 1 4.00 12.73 -12.27
CA LEU A 1 2.75 12.40 -11.56
C LEU A 1 3.12 12.02 -10.13
N ILE A 2 2.43 12.57 -9.13
CA ILE A 2 2.66 12.20 -7.71
C ILE A 2 1.47 11.35 -7.28
N ILE A 3 1.74 10.22 -6.63
CA ILE A 3 0.73 9.29 -6.12
C ILE A 3 1.07 9.00 -4.66
N ASP A 4 0.11 9.25 -3.77
CA ASP A 4 0.17 8.86 -2.37
C ASP A 4 -0.70 7.62 -2.15
N ALA A 5 -0.13 6.58 -1.54
CA ALA A 5 -0.84 5.33 -1.27
C ALA A 5 -0.56 4.81 0.14
N VAL A 6 -1.58 4.15 0.71
CA VAL A 6 -1.53 3.58 2.06
C VAL A 6 -1.60 2.06 1.98
N ILE A 7 -0.66 1.39 2.63
CA ILE A 7 -0.65 -0.04 2.89
C ILE A 7 -1.24 -0.26 4.28
N TYR A 8 -2.43 -0.82 4.36
CA TYR A 8 -3.06 -1.19 5.62
C TYR A 8 -2.58 -2.57 6.08
N VAL A 9 -2.23 -2.66 7.37
CA VAL A 9 -1.92 -3.93 8.02
C VAL A 9 -2.70 -4.05 9.32
N GLU A 10 -2.95 -5.28 9.74
CA GLU A 10 -3.82 -5.56 10.88
C GLU A 10 -3.11 -5.44 12.24
N ARG A 11 -1.78 -5.58 12.27
CA ARG A 11 -0.98 -5.63 13.50
C ARG A 11 0.35 -4.89 13.35
N GLU A 12 0.90 -4.37 14.44
CA GLU A 12 2.16 -3.61 14.43
C GLU A 12 3.37 -4.46 14.00
N ASN A 13 3.40 -5.75 14.34
CA ASN A 13 4.46 -6.66 13.87
C ASN A 13 4.48 -6.76 12.33
N HIS A 14 3.32 -6.77 11.68
CA HIS A 14 3.21 -6.78 10.22
C HIS A 14 3.75 -5.48 9.61
N LYS A 15 3.50 -4.33 10.25
CA LYS A 15 4.08 -3.05 9.82
C LYS A 15 5.60 -3.11 9.83
N GLY A 16 6.19 -3.71 10.87
CA GLY A 16 7.63 -3.97 10.91
C GLY A 16 8.13 -4.83 9.75
N ILE A 17 7.40 -5.89 9.37
CA ILE A 17 7.73 -6.77 8.24
C ILE A 17 7.68 -6.01 6.91
N ILE A 18 6.61 -5.23 6.67
CA ILE A 18 6.42 -4.48 5.42
C ILE A 18 7.47 -3.36 5.27
N ILE A 19 7.80 -2.66 6.35
CA ILE A 19 8.87 -1.65 6.34
C ILE A 19 10.22 -2.35 6.09
N GLY A 20 10.48 -3.43 6.81
CA GLY A 20 11.75 -4.15 6.77
C GLY A 20 12.89 -3.36 7.43
N LYS A 21 14.06 -3.99 7.56
CA LYS A 21 15.25 -3.37 8.16
C LYS A 21 15.60 -2.09 7.40
N GLN A 22 15.62 -0.95 8.09
CA GLN A 22 15.91 0.37 7.50
C GLN A 22 15.01 0.74 6.29
N GLY A 23 13.78 0.23 6.23
CA GLY A 23 12.87 0.52 5.12
C GLY A 23 13.16 -0.22 3.81
N GLN A 24 14.10 -1.18 3.80
CA GLN A 24 14.53 -1.85 2.57
C GLN A 24 13.40 -2.60 1.87
N MET A 25 12.48 -3.21 2.62
CA MET A 25 11.35 -3.95 2.05
C MET A 25 10.35 -2.99 1.42
N LEU A 26 9.98 -1.92 2.12
CA LEU A 26 9.08 -0.88 1.58
C LEU A 26 9.66 -0.21 0.33
N LYS A 27 10.98 0.05 0.32
CA LYS A 27 11.68 0.59 -0.84
C LYS A 27 11.58 -0.36 -2.05
N LYS A 28 11.75 -1.67 -1.83
CA LYS A 28 11.64 -2.67 -2.89
C LYS A 28 10.21 -2.72 -3.47
N ILE A 29 9.20 -2.75 -2.59
CA ILE A 29 7.78 -2.71 -2.99
C ILE A 29 7.49 -1.45 -3.82
N GLY A 30 7.90 -0.28 -3.31
CA GLY A 30 7.68 0.99 -4.00
C GLY A 30 8.41 1.09 -5.35
N MET A 31 9.61 0.53 -5.45
CA MET A 31 10.36 0.50 -6.71
C MET A 31 9.64 -0.33 -7.78
N GLN A 32 9.22 -1.54 -7.43
CA GLN A 32 8.50 -2.44 -8.35
C GLN A 32 7.15 -1.84 -8.78
N ALA A 33 6.35 -1.37 -7.81
CA ALA A 33 5.07 -0.75 -8.12
C ALA A 33 5.22 0.52 -8.97
N ARG A 34 6.23 1.35 -8.71
CA ARG A 34 6.52 2.55 -9.51
C ARG A 34 6.91 2.19 -10.94
N GLU A 35 7.73 1.17 -11.15
CA GLU A 35 8.13 0.72 -12.49
C GLU A 35 6.92 0.27 -13.32
N GLU A 36 6.03 -0.52 -12.73
CA GLU A 36 4.78 -0.94 -13.38
C GLU A 36 3.86 0.27 -13.67
N LEU A 37 3.70 1.19 -12.72
CA LEU A 37 2.90 2.40 -12.92
C LEU A 37 3.47 3.31 -14.01
N GLU A 38 4.79 3.51 -14.06
CA GLU A 38 5.44 4.30 -15.12
C GLU A 38 5.24 3.65 -16.50
N PHE A 39 5.31 2.32 -16.57
CA PHE A 39 5.05 1.57 -17.80
C PHE A 39 3.60 1.74 -18.27
N LEU A 40 2.63 1.55 -17.38
CA LEU A 40 1.20 1.64 -17.72
C LEU A 40 0.75 3.06 -18.07
N LEU A 41 1.33 4.08 -17.43
CA LEU A 41 0.92 5.46 -17.59
C LEU A 41 1.76 6.26 -18.61
N GLY A 42 2.87 5.69 -19.10
CA GLY A 42 3.77 6.32 -20.06
C GLY A 42 4.44 7.60 -19.57
N LYS A 43 4.55 7.79 -18.24
CA LYS A 43 5.10 9.01 -17.63
C LYS A 43 5.77 8.71 -16.29
N LYS A 44 6.67 9.60 -15.86
CA LYS A 44 7.36 9.49 -14.57
C LYS A 44 6.41 9.62 -13.38
N VAL A 45 6.58 8.73 -12.40
CA VAL A 45 5.76 8.63 -11.20
C VAL A 45 6.64 8.81 -9.97
N HIS A 46 6.21 9.67 -9.06
CA HIS A 46 6.72 9.74 -7.70
C HIS A 46 5.69 9.07 -6.80
N LEU A 47 6.03 7.90 -6.25
CA LEU A 47 5.14 7.08 -5.44
C LEU A 47 5.52 7.20 -3.96
N ASN A 48 4.64 7.82 -3.17
CA ASN A 48 4.75 7.88 -1.72
C ASN A 48 3.94 6.73 -1.10
N LEU A 49 4.60 5.90 -0.30
CA LEU A 49 3.96 4.78 0.38
C LEU A 49 3.97 4.98 1.89
N TYR A 50 2.81 4.79 2.52
CA TYR A 50 2.63 4.85 3.97
C TYR A 50 2.14 3.50 4.49
N VAL A 51 2.69 3.01 5.59
CA VAL A 51 2.19 1.79 6.24
C VAL A 51 1.40 2.18 7.49
N LYS A 52 0.11 1.85 7.51
CA LYS A 52 -0.80 2.14 8.64
C LYS A 52 -1.30 0.85 9.26
N VAL A 53 -1.27 0.78 10.60
CA VAL A 53 -1.89 -0.30 11.34
C VAL A 53 -3.34 0.07 11.62
N LYS A 54 -4.25 -0.83 11.30
CA LYS A 54 -5.67 -0.71 11.64
C LYS A 54 -6.20 -2.09 12.00
N GLU A 55 -6.47 -2.28 13.28
CA GLU A 55 -6.99 -3.56 13.78
C GLU A 55 -8.36 -3.85 13.18
N ARG A 56 -8.61 -5.13 12.86
CA ARG A 56 -9.89 -5.61 12.31
C ARG A 56 -10.39 -4.82 11.09
N TRP A 57 -9.47 -4.27 10.29
CA TRP A 57 -9.83 -3.47 9.10
C TRP A 57 -10.63 -4.28 8.06
N LYS A 58 -10.50 -5.61 8.07
CA LYS A 58 -11.27 -6.52 7.22
C LYS A 58 -12.75 -6.62 7.62
N GLU A 59 -13.12 -6.13 8.79
CA GLU A 59 -14.50 -6.06 9.26
C GLU A 59 -15.06 -4.64 9.17
N ASP A 60 -14.21 -3.65 8.87
CA ASP A 60 -14.58 -2.26 8.67
C ASP A 60 -15.20 -2.10 7.28
N LEU A 61 -16.53 -2.29 7.20
CA LEU A 61 -17.29 -2.19 5.97
C LEU A 61 -17.08 -0.85 5.24
N PRO A 62 -17.08 0.33 5.91
CA PRO A 62 -16.68 1.58 5.27
C PRO A 62 -15.31 1.52 4.59
N LEU A 63 -14.28 1.03 5.29
CA LEU A 63 -12.94 0.94 4.72
C LEU A 63 -12.86 -0.08 3.58
N LEU A 64 -13.50 -1.24 3.72
CA LEU A 64 -13.58 -2.21 2.64
C LEU A 64 -14.21 -1.61 1.38
N ARG A 65 -15.22 -0.73 1.55
CA ARG A 65 -15.83 0.01 0.45
C ARG A 65 -14.85 0.96 -0.22
N GLU A 66 -14.10 1.72 0.56
CA GLU A 66 -13.07 2.63 0.05
C GLU A 66 -11.95 1.89 -0.67
N LEU A 67 -11.57 0.70 -0.18
CA LEU A 67 -10.54 -0.15 -0.77
C LEU A 67 -11.02 -0.93 -2.01
N GLY A 68 -12.31 -0.83 -2.36
CA GLY A 68 -12.87 -1.50 -3.53
C GLY A 68 -13.22 -2.98 -3.35
N TYR A 69 -13.25 -3.49 -2.11
CA TYR A 69 -13.61 -4.89 -1.81
C TYR A 69 -15.13 -5.18 -1.86
N ASN A 70 -15.93 -4.26 -2.39
CA ASN A 70 -17.40 -4.35 -2.46
C ASN A 70 -17.95 -5.43 -3.40
N GLN A 71 -17.11 -6.20 -4.08
CA GLN A 71 -17.53 -7.13 -5.13
C GLN A 71 -17.32 -8.61 -4.81
N ILE A 72 -16.91 -8.96 -3.59
CA ILE A 72 -16.81 -10.38 -3.19
C ILE A 72 -18.11 -10.77 -2.49
N SER A 73 -19.13 -11.06 -3.31
CA SER A 73 -20.30 -11.86 -2.91
C SER A 73 -20.03 -13.33 -3.20
#